data_AF-A0A9C9Z772-F1
#
_entry.id   AF-A0A9C9Z772-F1
#
_cell.length_a   1.000
_cell.length_b   1.000
_cell.length_c   1.000
_cell.angle_alpha   90.00
_cell.angle_beta   90.00
_cell.angle_gamma   90.00
#
_symmetry.space_group_name_H-M   'P 1'
#
loop_
_entity.id
_entity.type
_entity.pdbx_description
1 polymer ?
#
loop_
_entity_poly.entity_id
_entity_poly.type
_entity_poly.pdbx_seq_one_letter_code
_entity_poly.pdbx_strand_id
1 'polypeptide(L)'
;MPNSTGGGEMLAGEKAAMWVAAGIVVSVGLFTFYLESNTTLKSDSGEQNFAVPGPGLIPKGINPDALPDAQGHGATLLTIYCVQCHDLPTPTMHTAEEWHTVLTRMDGHIQKRRGGMMSRVAMPSKKDWQDLHNYLAEHGQTPLDPSAYDDLDSPEGQAFQAACSRCHAAPDPGQHLASEWPRIVLRMKYNMSDANKDTLDTATTEQIVSYLQKHSRQP
;
A
#
# COMPACT_ATOMS: atom_id res chain seq x y z
N MET A 1 81.79 7.24 -17.37
CA MET A 1 81.66 6.11 -16.42
C MET A 1 81.91 6.64 -15.02
N PRO A 2 81.25 6.17 -13.94
CA PRO A 2 80.02 5.41 -13.82
C PRO A 2 78.89 6.16 -13.07
N ASN A 3 77.76 5.46 -13.04
CA ASN A 3 76.47 5.74 -12.40
C ASN A 3 76.55 5.53 -10.87
N SER A 4 75.77 6.26 -10.08
CA SER A 4 75.41 5.85 -8.71
C SER A 4 74.11 6.52 -8.26
N THR A 5 73.04 5.75 -8.37
CA THR A 5 71.73 5.97 -7.76
C THR A 5 71.84 5.86 -6.24
N GLY A 6 71.69 6.98 -5.53
CA GLY A 6 71.53 7.00 -4.08
C GLY A 6 70.12 6.58 -3.69
N GLY A 7 69.94 5.33 -3.27
CA GLY A 7 68.75 4.86 -2.60
C GLY A 7 68.74 5.38 -1.16
N GLY A 8 67.88 6.35 -0.86
CA GLY A 8 67.62 6.80 0.51
C GLY A 8 66.86 5.72 1.28
N GLU A 9 67.50 5.15 2.29
CA GLU A 9 66.83 4.33 3.29
C GLU A 9 65.84 5.19 4.10
N MET A 10 64.54 4.93 3.95
CA MET A 10 63.50 5.56 4.77
C MET A 10 63.67 5.17 6.24
N LEU A 11 63.58 6.16 7.12
CA LEU A 11 63.69 6.02 8.58
C LEU A 11 62.52 5.16 9.11
N ALA A 12 62.77 4.38 10.16
CA ALA A 12 61.78 3.41 10.69
C ALA A 12 60.42 4.02 11.04
N GLY A 13 60.38 5.30 11.41
CA GLY A 13 59.14 6.05 11.68
C GLY A 13 58.28 6.34 10.45
N GLU A 14 58.89 6.58 9.29
CA GLU A 14 58.16 6.83 8.03
C GLU A 14 57.52 5.55 7.49
N LYS A 15 58.19 4.41 7.65
CA LYS A 15 57.62 3.08 7.33
C LYS A 15 56.41 2.78 8.21
N ALA A 16 56.49 3.09 9.52
CA ALA A 16 55.37 2.89 10.45
C ALA A 16 54.17 3.79 10.10
N ALA A 17 54.41 5.06 9.76
CA ALA A 17 53.34 5.98 9.34
C ALA A 17 52.65 5.52 8.05
N MET A 18 53.39 4.98 7.08
CA MET A 18 52.82 4.40 5.86
C MET A 18 52.02 3.12 6.13
N TRP A 19 52.45 2.26 7.06
CA TRP A 19 51.67 1.08 7.46
C TRP A 19 50.37 1.45 8.16
N VAL A 20 50.38 2.51 8.99
CA VAL A 20 49.16 3.04 9.62
C VAL A 20 48.23 3.67 8.58
N ALA A 21 48.75 4.48 7.67
CA ALA A 21 47.95 5.09 6.60
C ALA A 21 47.36 4.04 5.65
N ALA A 22 48.14 3.03 5.26
CA ALA A 22 47.66 1.90 4.46
C ALA A 22 46.62 1.07 5.22
N GLY A 23 46.81 0.83 6.52
CA GLY A 23 45.84 0.14 7.38
C GLY A 23 44.52 0.90 7.50
N ILE A 24 44.56 2.24 7.62
CA ILE A 24 43.35 3.08 7.67
C ILE A 24 42.61 3.07 6.33
N VAL A 25 43.31 3.21 5.20
CA VAL A 25 42.70 3.18 3.86
C VAL A 25 42.07 1.81 3.57
N VAL A 26 42.74 0.71 3.94
CA VAL A 26 42.18 -0.65 3.81
C VAL A 26 40.98 -0.84 4.74
N SER A 27 41.02 -0.32 5.97
CA SER A 27 39.90 -0.42 6.91
C SER A 27 38.68 0.39 6.45
N VAL A 28 38.89 1.60 5.94
CA VAL A 28 37.82 2.45 5.37
C VAL A 28 37.26 1.81 4.10
N GLY A 29 38.12 1.28 3.21
CA GLY A 29 37.69 0.58 2.00
C GLY A 29 36.91 -0.71 2.28
N LEU A 30 37.33 -1.50 3.27
CA LEU A 30 36.60 -2.70 3.72
C LEU A 30 35.28 -2.32 4.40
N PHE A 31 35.24 -1.21 5.14
CA PHE A 31 34.01 -0.71 5.77
C PHE A 31 33.01 -0.16 4.74
N THR A 32 33.46 0.60 3.74
CA THR A 32 32.59 1.04 2.64
C THR A 32 32.10 -0.14 1.80
N PHE A 33 32.97 -1.10 1.47
CA PHE A 33 32.54 -2.33 0.78
C PHE A 33 31.58 -3.17 1.63
N TYR A 34 31.77 -3.25 2.94
CA TYR A 34 30.84 -3.92 3.86
C TYR A 34 29.48 -3.21 3.94
N LEU A 35 29.45 -1.88 4.01
CA LEU A 35 28.20 -1.12 3.97
C LEU A 35 27.49 -1.25 2.61
N GLU A 36 28.23 -1.18 1.51
CA GLU A 36 27.68 -1.22 0.15
C GLU A 36 27.18 -2.65 -0.21
N SER A 37 27.91 -3.68 0.23
CA SER A 37 27.44 -5.09 0.14
C SER A 37 26.25 -5.37 1.04
N ASN A 38 26.17 -4.81 2.26
CA ASN A 38 24.97 -4.92 3.08
C ASN A 38 23.78 -4.15 2.50
N THR A 39 23.98 -3.03 1.80
CA THR A 39 22.88 -2.33 1.13
C THR A 39 22.34 -3.09 -0.09
N THR A 40 23.21 -3.77 -0.84
CA THR A 40 22.78 -4.60 -1.98
C THR A 40 22.16 -5.93 -1.53
N LEU A 41 22.59 -6.51 -0.41
CA LEU A 41 21.98 -7.71 0.17
C LEU A 41 20.65 -7.46 0.90
N LYS A 42 20.36 -6.22 1.31
CA LYS A 42 19.08 -5.86 1.94
C LYS A 42 17.99 -5.45 0.94
N SER A 43 18.31 -5.40 -0.36
CA SER A 43 17.35 -5.12 -1.44
C SER A 43 16.80 -6.39 -2.10
N ASP A 44 17.27 -7.58 -1.71
CA ASP A 44 16.86 -8.85 -2.32
C ASP A 44 16.48 -9.89 -1.26
N SER A 45 15.89 -9.45 -0.14
CA SER A 45 14.91 -10.31 0.53
C SER A 45 13.71 -10.38 -0.39
N GLY A 46 13.79 -11.28 -1.37
CA GLY A 46 12.63 -11.78 -2.08
C GLY A 46 11.60 -12.16 -1.03
N GLU A 47 10.64 -11.27 -0.80
CA GLU A 47 9.28 -11.66 -0.53
C GLU A 47 8.95 -12.62 -1.67
N GLN A 48 9.14 -13.91 -1.40
CA GLN A 48 8.47 -14.94 -2.15
C GLN A 48 7.01 -14.63 -1.94
N ASN A 49 6.47 -13.87 -2.88
CA ASN A 49 5.06 -13.69 -3.10
C ASN A 49 4.50 -15.11 -3.13
N PHE A 50 3.95 -15.55 -2.00
CA PHE A 50 2.90 -16.54 -1.99
C PHE A 50 1.68 -15.87 -2.63
N ALA A 51 1.82 -15.51 -3.92
CA ALA A 51 0.72 -15.18 -4.78
C ALA A 51 -0.10 -16.45 -4.85
N VAL A 52 -1.15 -16.50 -4.03
CA VAL A 52 -2.18 -17.52 -4.14
C VAL A 52 -2.76 -17.39 -5.54
N PRO A 53 -2.64 -18.40 -6.41
CA PRO A 53 -3.23 -18.32 -7.74
C PRO A 53 -4.74 -18.52 -7.59
N GLY A 54 -5.49 -17.44 -7.76
CA GLY A 54 -6.95 -17.37 -7.80
C GLY A 54 -7.36 -16.02 -8.38
N PRO A 55 -8.56 -15.87 -8.97
CA PRO A 55 -8.92 -14.67 -9.72
C PRO A 55 -8.86 -13.46 -8.78
N GLY A 56 -7.86 -12.61 -9.01
CA GLY A 56 -7.58 -11.43 -8.23
C GLY A 56 -8.77 -10.49 -8.23
N LEU A 57 -9.31 -10.23 -7.03
CA LEU A 57 -10.30 -9.18 -6.85
C LEU A 57 -10.37 -8.62 -5.43
N ILE A 58 -9.50 -9.06 -4.51
CA ILE A 58 -9.46 -8.55 -3.13
C ILE A 58 -8.13 -7.81 -2.98
N PRO A 59 -8.15 -6.47 -2.89
CA PRO A 59 -6.94 -5.68 -2.72
C PRO A 59 -6.21 -5.96 -1.42
N LYS A 60 -4.94 -5.54 -1.33
CA LYS A 60 -4.21 -5.56 -0.07
C LYS A 60 -4.96 -4.77 1.00
N GLY A 61 -4.94 -5.34 2.20
CA GLY A 61 -5.67 -4.78 3.34
C GLY A 61 -4.95 -3.63 4.04
N ILE A 62 -5.56 -3.17 5.12
CA ILE A 62 -5.04 -2.10 5.99
C ILE A 62 -4.62 -2.64 7.35
N ASN A 63 -3.86 -1.85 8.10
CA ASN A 63 -3.60 -2.13 9.52
C ASN A 63 -4.92 -1.98 10.31
N PRO A 64 -5.30 -2.94 11.18
CA PRO A 64 -6.47 -2.81 12.06
C PRO A 64 -6.53 -1.49 12.84
N ASP A 65 -5.39 -0.96 13.29
CA ASP A 65 -5.34 0.32 14.04
C ASP A 65 -5.70 1.53 13.17
N ALA A 66 -5.71 1.38 11.85
CA ALA A 66 -6.13 2.42 10.90
C ALA A 66 -7.64 2.37 10.58
N LEU A 67 -8.39 1.43 11.18
CA LEU A 67 -9.83 1.38 11.04
C LEU A 67 -10.49 2.58 11.76
N PRO A 68 -11.57 3.14 11.21
CA PRO A 68 -12.46 4.03 11.95
C PRO A 68 -12.97 3.33 13.20
N ASP A 69 -12.92 3.99 14.36
CA ASP A 69 -13.27 3.37 15.65
C ASP A 69 -12.59 2.01 15.86
N ALA A 70 -11.25 1.95 15.72
CA ALA A 70 -10.48 0.70 15.71
C ALA A 70 -10.71 -0.22 16.93
N GLN A 71 -11.05 0.35 18.09
CA GLN A 71 -11.34 -0.40 19.32
C GLN A 71 -12.84 -0.70 19.50
N GLY A 72 -13.67 -0.20 18.60
CA GLY A 72 -15.10 -0.40 18.55
C GLY A 72 -15.49 -1.83 18.22
N HIS A 73 -16.75 -2.14 18.50
CA HIS A 73 -17.28 -3.48 18.27
C HIS A 73 -17.23 -3.87 16.79
N GLY A 74 -17.65 -2.98 15.87
CA GLY A 74 -17.66 -3.25 14.43
C GLY A 74 -16.27 -3.51 13.85
N ALA A 75 -15.27 -2.69 14.21
CA ALA A 75 -13.87 -2.88 13.82
C ALA A 75 -13.29 -4.21 14.34
N THR A 76 -13.64 -4.56 15.58
CA THR A 76 -13.26 -5.85 16.19
C THR A 76 -13.85 -7.02 15.40
N LEU A 77 -15.14 -6.99 15.06
CA LEU A 77 -15.78 -8.04 14.27
C LEU A 77 -15.15 -8.16 12.88
N LEU A 78 -14.81 -7.04 12.23
CA LEU A 78 -14.16 -7.04 10.92
C LEU A 78 -12.81 -7.76 10.98
N THR A 79 -12.04 -7.49 12.04
CA THR A 79 -10.73 -8.10 12.27
C THR A 79 -10.82 -9.57 12.68
N ILE A 80 -11.87 -10.00 13.37
CA ILE A 80 -12.07 -11.41 13.73
C ILE A 80 -12.54 -12.23 12.53
N TYR A 81 -13.49 -11.71 11.75
CA TYR A 81 -14.16 -12.49 10.73
C TYR A 81 -13.50 -12.41 9.35
N CYS A 82 -13.16 -11.22 8.87
CA CYS A 82 -12.74 -11.03 7.48
C CYS A 82 -11.30 -11.49 7.23
N VAL A 83 -10.41 -11.38 8.22
CA VAL A 83 -8.99 -11.71 8.06
C VAL A 83 -8.70 -13.22 8.03
N GLN A 84 -9.71 -14.04 8.27
CA GLN A 84 -9.55 -15.50 8.28
C GLN A 84 -9.29 -16.08 6.88
N CYS A 85 -9.57 -15.31 5.82
CA CYS A 85 -9.49 -15.78 4.44
C CYS A 85 -8.69 -14.86 3.51
N HIS A 86 -8.68 -13.56 3.76
CA HIS A 86 -7.98 -12.56 2.94
C HIS A 86 -7.59 -11.36 3.80
N ASP A 87 -6.84 -10.41 3.25
CA ASP A 87 -6.42 -9.22 3.99
C ASP A 87 -7.61 -8.36 4.46
N LEU A 88 -7.42 -7.58 5.53
CA LEU A 88 -8.46 -6.75 6.15
C LEU A 88 -8.98 -5.67 5.18
N PRO A 89 -10.27 -5.67 4.80
CA PRO A 89 -10.82 -4.64 3.93
C PRO A 89 -10.85 -3.26 4.59
N THR A 90 -10.68 -2.20 3.80
CA THR A 90 -10.88 -0.81 4.26
C THR A 90 -12.34 -0.41 4.10
N PRO A 91 -13.05 0.07 5.14
CA PRO A 91 -14.45 0.51 5.03
C PRO A 91 -14.67 1.57 3.94
N THR A 92 -13.68 2.43 3.69
CA THR A 92 -13.76 3.47 2.66
C THR A 92 -13.53 2.98 1.22
N MET A 93 -13.51 1.66 0.95
CA MET A 93 -13.37 1.11 -0.41
C MET A 93 -14.69 1.15 -1.20
N HIS A 94 -15.81 1.00 -0.51
CA HIS A 94 -17.13 0.87 -1.10
C HIS A 94 -18.10 1.83 -0.43
N THR A 95 -19.12 2.25 -1.16
CA THR A 95 -20.26 2.95 -0.58
C THR A 95 -21.03 2.03 0.37
N ALA A 96 -21.89 2.61 1.21
CA ALA A 96 -22.75 1.85 2.11
C ALA A 96 -23.61 0.80 1.37
N GLU A 97 -24.16 1.16 0.21
CA GLU A 97 -24.98 0.25 -0.61
C GLU A 97 -24.14 -0.88 -1.25
N GLU A 98 -22.96 -0.55 -1.75
CA GLU A 98 -22.02 -1.54 -2.30
C GLU A 98 -21.58 -2.53 -1.21
N TRP A 99 -21.30 -2.06 0.02
CA TRP A 99 -20.95 -2.94 1.14
C TRP A 99 -22.04 -3.96 1.48
N HIS A 100 -23.30 -3.56 1.43
CA HIS A 100 -24.39 -4.51 1.64
C HIS A 100 -24.33 -5.67 0.63
N THR A 101 -24.05 -5.35 -0.63
CA THR A 101 -23.91 -6.35 -1.70
C THR A 101 -22.65 -7.20 -1.55
N VAL A 102 -21.54 -6.62 -1.08
CA VAL A 102 -20.28 -7.35 -0.80
C VAL A 102 -20.47 -8.33 0.35
N LEU A 103 -21.04 -7.89 1.48
CA LEU A 103 -21.27 -8.74 2.65
C LEU A 103 -22.25 -9.88 2.37
N THR A 104 -23.30 -9.64 1.59
CA THR A 104 -24.22 -10.70 1.14
C THR A 104 -23.49 -11.78 0.32
N ARG A 105 -22.57 -11.36 -0.57
CA ARG A 105 -21.72 -12.30 -1.32
C ARG A 105 -20.77 -13.06 -0.39
N MET A 106 -20.18 -12.39 0.59
CA MET A 106 -19.28 -13.02 1.56
C MET A 106 -19.99 -14.04 2.44
N ASP A 107 -21.17 -13.76 2.97
CA ASP A 107 -21.97 -14.76 3.70
C ASP A 107 -22.20 -16.01 2.84
N GLY A 108 -22.61 -15.82 1.58
CA GLY A 108 -22.75 -16.92 0.63
C GLY A 108 -21.47 -17.73 0.41
N HIS A 109 -20.30 -17.08 0.35
CA HIS A 109 -19.00 -17.76 0.21
C HIS A 109 -18.62 -18.53 1.48
N ILE A 110 -18.84 -17.95 2.66
CA ILE A 110 -18.51 -18.58 3.94
C ILE A 110 -19.44 -19.80 4.16
N GLN A 111 -20.74 -19.66 3.90
CA GLN A 111 -21.71 -20.75 4.06
C GLN A 111 -21.43 -21.92 3.11
N LYS A 112 -20.99 -21.65 1.87
CA LYS A 112 -20.58 -22.72 0.93
C LYS A 112 -19.34 -23.49 1.39
N ARG A 113 -18.51 -22.89 2.25
CA ARG A 113 -17.32 -23.51 2.84
C ARG A 113 -17.59 -24.14 4.20
N ARG A 114 -18.85 -24.14 4.66
CA ARG A 114 -19.26 -24.70 5.94
C ARG A 114 -19.17 -26.23 5.91
N GLY A 115 -18.33 -26.78 6.79
CA GLY A 115 -18.10 -28.23 6.93
C GLY A 115 -16.79 -28.71 6.28
N GLY A 116 -16.40 -29.96 6.58
CA GLY A 116 -15.15 -30.55 6.09
C GLY A 116 -13.88 -29.97 6.75
N MET A 117 -12.78 -29.89 5.99
CA MET A 117 -11.46 -29.43 6.48
C MET A 117 -11.45 -27.95 6.91
N MET A 118 -12.44 -27.14 6.49
CA MET A 118 -12.59 -25.72 6.82
C MET A 118 -13.53 -25.47 8.01
N SER A 119 -13.78 -26.48 8.85
CA SER A 119 -14.61 -26.35 10.07
C SER A 119 -14.09 -25.35 11.12
N ARG A 120 -12.87 -24.83 10.92
CA ARG A 120 -12.19 -23.90 11.82
C ARG A 120 -12.47 -22.42 11.52
N VAL A 121 -13.20 -22.10 10.45
CA VAL A 121 -13.62 -20.72 10.17
C VAL A 121 -14.69 -20.32 11.16
N ALA A 122 -14.46 -19.27 11.94
CA ALA A 122 -15.45 -18.71 12.84
C ALA A 122 -16.55 -18.04 12.03
N MET A 123 -17.79 -18.47 12.25
CA MET A 123 -18.97 -17.95 11.58
C MET A 123 -19.54 -16.76 12.36
N PRO A 124 -19.84 -15.62 11.71
CA PRO A 124 -20.58 -14.56 12.36
C PRO A 124 -21.98 -15.03 12.77
N SER A 125 -22.43 -14.63 13.95
CA SER A 125 -23.83 -14.79 14.31
C SER A 125 -24.71 -13.85 13.48
N LYS A 126 -26.04 -14.03 13.51
CA LYS A 126 -26.96 -13.08 12.86
C LYS A 126 -26.77 -11.64 13.37
N LYS A 127 -26.47 -11.50 14.67
CA LYS A 127 -26.20 -10.20 15.29
C LYS A 127 -24.88 -9.62 14.78
N ASP A 128 -23.82 -10.41 14.75
CA ASP A 128 -22.51 -9.93 14.28
C ASP A 128 -22.56 -9.53 12.80
N TRP A 129 -23.31 -10.27 11.97
CA TRP A 129 -23.55 -9.85 10.59
C TRP A 129 -24.24 -8.49 10.52
N GLN A 130 -25.27 -8.26 11.33
CA GLN A 130 -25.96 -6.97 11.37
C GLN A 130 -25.03 -5.85 11.83
N ASP A 131 -24.20 -6.09 12.84
CA ASP A 131 -23.24 -5.10 13.35
C ASP A 131 -22.14 -4.79 12.32
N LEU A 132 -21.66 -5.80 11.57
CA LEU A 132 -20.74 -5.62 10.44
C LEU A 132 -21.37 -4.79 9.31
N HIS A 133 -22.62 -5.07 8.96
CA HIS A 133 -23.37 -4.28 7.97
C HIS A 133 -23.48 -2.82 8.39
N ASN A 134 -23.83 -2.56 9.64
CA ASN A 134 -23.96 -1.19 10.16
C ASN A 134 -22.61 -0.47 10.15
N TYR A 135 -21.55 -1.11 10.66
CA TYR A 135 -20.22 -0.54 10.74
C TYR A 135 -19.65 -0.17 9.35
N LEU A 136 -19.76 -1.08 8.37
CA LEU A 136 -19.28 -0.82 7.01
C LEU A 136 -20.15 0.19 6.25
N ALA A 137 -21.45 0.27 6.56
CA ALA A 137 -22.31 1.31 6.01
C ALA A 137 -21.99 2.70 6.60
N GLU A 138 -21.77 2.79 7.90
CA GLU A 138 -21.45 4.04 8.61
C GLU A 138 -20.10 4.62 8.19
N HIS A 139 -19.10 3.76 7.96
CA HIS A 139 -17.75 4.15 7.58
C HIS A 139 -17.45 3.95 6.09
N GLY A 140 -18.50 3.77 5.28
CA GLY A 140 -18.40 3.60 3.83
C GLY A 140 -17.88 4.85 3.12
N GLN A 141 -17.40 4.66 1.89
CA GLN A 141 -16.99 5.76 1.02
C GLN A 141 -18.18 6.67 0.70
N THR A 142 -17.94 7.99 0.72
CA THR A 142 -18.87 8.95 0.11
C THR A 142 -18.72 8.90 -1.41
N PRO A 143 -19.77 8.56 -2.19
CA PRO A 143 -19.68 8.56 -3.64
C PRO A 143 -19.64 9.99 -4.19
N LEU A 144 -18.97 10.16 -5.33
CA LEU A 144 -19.01 11.39 -6.12
C LEU A 144 -20.47 11.76 -6.43
N ASP A 145 -20.87 12.99 -6.07
CA ASP A 145 -22.05 13.65 -6.61
C ASP A 145 -21.63 14.54 -7.79
N PRO A 146 -21.93 14.17 -9.05
CA PRO A 146 -21.52 14.96 -10.21
C PRO A 146 -22.07 16.39 -10.21
N SER A 147 -23.20 16.63 -9.52
CA SER A 147 -23.82 17.96 -9.47
C SER A 147 -23.10 18.93 -8.55
N ALA A 148 -22.21 18.44 -7.68
CA ALA A 148 -21.41 19.25 -6.76
C ALA A 148 -20.15 19.86 -7.41
N TYR A 149 -19.81 19.46 -8.64
CA TYR A 149 -18.56 19.82 -9.32
C TYR A 149 -18.85 20.43 -10.70
N ASP A 150 -18.51 21.72 -10.88
CA ASP A 150 -18.77 22.47 -12.10
C ASP A 150 -17.78 22.21 -13.24
N ASP A 151 -16.65 21.58 -12.93
CA ASP A 151 -15.54 21.31 -13.85
C ASP A 151 -15.31 19.79 -14.07
N LEU A 152 -16.28 18.94 -13.74
CA LEU A 152 -16.15 17.49 -13.91
C LEU A 152 -16.00 17.09 -15.39
N ASP A 153 -16.45 17.94 -16.32
CA ASP A 153 -16.30 17.77 -17.76
C ASP A 153 -14.95 18.26 -18.31
N SER A 154 -14.10 18.88 -17.49
CA SER A 154 -12.72 19.21 -17.84
C SER A 154 -11.88 17.94 -18.14
N PRO A 155 -10.75 18.05 -18.86
CA PRO A 155 -9.86 16.91 -19.08
C PRO A 155 -9.47 16.18 -17.79
N GLU A 156 -9.14 16.92 -16.73
CA GLU A 156 -8.77 16.37 -15.43
C GLU A 156 -9.95 15.69 -14.71
N GLY A 157 -11.15 16.31 -14.76
CA GLY A 157 -12.38 15.75 -14.19
C GLY A 157 -12.81 14.46 -14.90
N GLN A 158 -12.73 14.43 -16.23
CA GLN A 158 -13.01 13.24 -17.03
C GLN A 158 -11.99 12.13 -16.76
N ALA A 159 -10.69 12.46 -16.66
CA ALA A 159 -9.66 11.48 -16.31
C ALA A 159 -9.92 10.86 -14.93
N PHE A 160 -10.27 11.68 -13.94
CA PHE A 160 -10.66 11.23 -12.61
C PHE A 160 -11.89 10.31 -12.66
N GLN A 161 -12.99 10.76 -13.25
CA GLN A 161 -14.22 9.98 -13.29
C GLN A 161 -14.00 8.64 -14.02
N ALA A 162 -13.38 8.69 -15.21
CA ALA A 162 -13.14 7.50 -16.02
C ALA A 162 -12.18 6.51 -15.37
N ALA A 163 -11.21 6.96 -14.58
CA ALA A 163 -10.27 6.08 -13.88
C ALA A 163 -10.86 5.50 -12.58
N CYS A 164 -11.43 6.36 -11.75
CA CYS A 164 -11.82 6.01 -10.38
C CYS A 164 -13.17 5.31 -10.29
N SER A 165 -14.02 5.37 -11.33
CA SER A 165 -15.31 4.66 -11.37
C SER A 165 -15.26 3.29 -12.07
N ARG A 166 -14.06 2.78 -12.40
CA ARG A 166 -13.91 1.53 -13.19
C ARG A 166 -14.32 0.27 -12.45
N CYS A 167 -14.26 0.28 -11.12
CA CYS A 167 -14.41 -0.93 -10.29
C CYS A 167 -15.49 -0.79 -9.21
N HIS A 168 -15.59 0.38 -8.60
CA HIS A 168 -16.61 0.76 -7.62
C HIS A 168 -16.97 2.23 -7.86
N ALA A 169 -17.93 2.79 -7.12
CA ALA A 169 -18.25 4.22 -7.20
C ALA A 169 -16.99 5.09 -7.02
N ALA A 170 -16.84 6.13 -7.84
CA ALA A 170 -15.77 7.10 -7.65
C ALA A 170 -15.94 7.83 -6.30
N PRO A 171 -14.86 8.11 -5.56
CA PRO A 171 -14.94 8.81 -4.29
C PRO A 171 -15.28 10.29 -4.50
N ASP A 172 -16.10 10.87 -3.62
CA ASP A 172 -16.20 12.32 -3.47
C ASP A 172 -14.81 12.92 -3.12
N PRO A 173 -14.26 13.85 -3.94
CA PRO A 173 -13.03 14.58 -3.63
C PRO A 173 -12.99 15.22 -2.23
N GLY A 174 -14.13 15.69 -1.74
CA GLY A 174 -14.30 16.37 -0.46
C GLY A 174 -14.24 15.47 0.79
N GLN A 175 -14.11 14.15 0.64
CA GLN A 175 -14.03 13.25 1.80
C GLN A 175 -12.64 13.17 2.45
N HIS A 176 -11.61 13.59 1.71
CA HIS A 176 -10.20 13.58 2.12
C HIS A 176 -9.56 14.97 2.02
N LEU A 177 -8.45 15.16 2.73
CA LEU A 177 -7.61 16.37 2.62
C LEU A 177 -6.76 16.32 1.35
N ALA A 178 -6.37 17.49 0.82
CA ALA A 178 -5.47 17.61 -0.33
C ALA A 178 -4.18 16.78 -0.16
N SER A 179 -3.61 16.77 1.04
CA SER A 179 -2.38 16.04 1.36
C SER A 179 -2.52 14.52 1.37
N GLU A 180 -3.75 13.99 1.45
CA GLU A 180 -4.01 12.55 1.52
C GLU A 180 -4.12 11.91 0.14
N TRP A 181 -4.64 12.68 -0.84
CA TRP A 181 -4.94 12.19 -2.19
C TRP A 181 -3.78 11.53 -2.93
N PRO A 182 -2.54 12.06 -2.92
CA PRO A 182 -1.42 11.39 -3.58
C PRO A 182 -1.21 9.94 -3.11
N ARG A 183 -1.31 9.71 -1.79
CA ARG A 183 -1.16 8.37 -1.21
C ARG A 183 -2.32 7.45 -1.59
N ILE A 184 -3.55 7.97 -1.61
CA ILE A 184 -4.76 7.21 -1.96
C ILE A 184 -4.70 6.74 -3.42
N VAL A 185 -4.36 7.65 -4.34
CA VAL A 185 -4.25 7.33 -5.78
C VAL A 185 -3.13 6.32 -6.01
N LEU A 186 -1.98 6.46 -5.35
CA LEU A 186 -0.89 5.48 -5.43
C LEU A 186 -1.30 4.09 -4.95
N ARG A 187 -2.03 4.00 -3.83
CA ARG A 187 -2.59 2.73 -3.34
C ARG A 187 -3.54 2.11 -4.36
N MET A 188 -4.43 2.91 -4.98
CA MET A 188 -5.34 2.39 -5.99
C MET A 188 -4.59 1.88 -7.23
N LYS A 189 -3.57 2.61 -7.70
CA LYS A 189 -2.71 2.18 -8.80
C LYS A 189 -2.00 0.84 -8.49
N TYR A 190 -1.54 0.65 -7.25
CA TYR A 190 -0.99 -0.64 -6.82
C TYR A 190 -2.05 -1.75 -6.83
N ASN A 191 -3.25 -1.48 -6.29
CA ASN A 191 -4.36 -2.44 -6.28
C ASN A 191 -4.78 -2.85 -7.71
N MET A 192 -4.77 -1.91 -8.66
CA MET A 192 -5.03 -2.18 -10.08
C MET A 192 -3.98 -3.13 -10.67
N SER A 193 -2.69 -2.88 -10.35
CA SER A 193 -1.60 -3.75 -10.78
C SER A 193 -1.72 -5.17 -10.21
N ASP A 194 -2.01 -5.29 -8.91
CA ASP A 194 -2.16 -6.59 -8.22
C ASP A 194 -3.36 -7.37 -8.76
N ALA A 195 -4.42 -6.66 -9.18
CA ALA A 195 -5.59 -7.23 -9.84
C ALA A 195 -5.41 -7.51 -11.34
N ASN A 196 -4.19 -7.37 -11.90
CA ASN A 196 -3.89 -7.50 -13.33
C ASN A 196 -4.79 -6.62 -14.22
N LYS A 197 -5.06 -5.38 -13.80
CA LYS A 197 -5.80 -4.38 -14.57
C LYS A 197 -4.85 -3.35 -15.17
N ASP A 198 -5.26 -2.74 -16.29
CA ASP A 198 -4.51 -1.64 -16.89
C ASP A 198 -4.35 -0.48 -15.90
N THR A 199 -3.10 -0.21 -15.54
CA THR A 199 -2.72 0.83 -14.57
C THR A 199 -2.67 2.21 -15.20
N LEU A 200 -2.71 3.25 -14.35
CA LEU A 200 -2.57 4.65 -14.77
C LEU A 200 -1.12 4.99 -15.09
N ASP A 201 -0.86 5.63 -16.23
CA ASP A 201 0.45 6.22 -16.52
C ASP A 201 0.73 7.45 -15.61
N THR A 202 1.96 7.97 -15.67
CA THR A 202 2.39 9.08 -14.80
C THR A 202 1.58 10.35 -15.04
N ALA A 203 1.37 10.73 -16.31
CA ALA A 203 0.65 11.96 -16.65
C ALA A 203 -0.82 11.92 -16.19
N THR A 204 -1.50 10.79 -16.42
CA THR A 204 -2.88 10.58 -15.96
C THR A 204 -2.95 10.57 -14.43
N THR A 205 -1.97 9.96 -13.76
CA THR A 205 -1.90 9.96 -12.29
C THR A 205 -1.80 11.38 -11.73
N GLU A 206 -0.94 12.23 -12.33
CA GLU A 206 -0.76 13.63 -11.92
C GLU A 206 -2.02 14.47 -12.15
N GLN A 207 -2.70 14.29 -13.29
CA GLN A 207 -3.98 14.95 -13.59
C GLN A 207 -5.05 14.62 -12.54
N ILE A 208 -5.21 13.34 -12.21
CA ILE A 208 -6.19 12.86 -11.24
C ILE A 208 -5.88 13.41 -9.84
N VAL A 209 -4.60 13.36 -9.42
CA VAL A 209 -4.19 13.93 -8.13
C VAL A 209 -4.46 15.43 -8.08
N SER A 210 -4.15 16.17 -9.13
CA SER A 210 -4.42 17.61 -9.23
C SER A 210 -5.91 17.91 -9.06
N TYR A 211 -6.78 17.18 -9.77
CA TYR A 211 -8.24 17.32 -9.66
C TYR A 211 -8.73 17.07 -8.24
N LEU A 212 -8.31 15.95 -7.65
CA LEU A 212 -8.71 15.56 -6.30
C LEU A 212 -8.22 16.55 -5.23
N GLN A 213 -7.02 17.09 -5.38
CA GLN A 213 -6.48 18.09 -4.47
C GLN A 213 -7.23 19.43 -4.55
N LYS A 214 -7.54 19.88 -5.76
CA LYS A 214 -8.32 21.11 -6.00
C LYS A 214 -9.68 21.06 -5.28
N HIS A 215 -10.32 19.90 -5.33
CA HIS A 215 -11.67 19.68 -4.82
C HIS A 215 -11.73 19.02 -3.44
N SER A 216 -10.59 18.96 -2.75
CA SER A 216 -10.46 18.31 -1.45
C SER A 216 -11.11 19.10 -0.30
N ARG A 217 -11.33 18.40 0.81
CA ARG A 217 -11.71 19.03 2.08
C ARG A 217 -10.65 20.04 2.49
N GLN A 218 -11.08 21.26 2.74
CA GLN A 218 -10.23 22.28 3.33
C GLN A 218 -9.98 21.98 4.82
N PRO A 219 -8.78 22.27 5.35
CA PRO A 219 -8.46 22.03 6.75
C PRO A 219 -9.31 22.85 7.73
#